data_AF-A0A9E0VDG4-F1
#
_entry.id   AF-A0A9E0VDG4-F1
#
_cell.length_a   1.000
_cell.length_b   1.000
_cell.length_c   1.000
_cell.angle_alpha   90.00
_cell.angle_beta   90.00
_cell.angle_gamma   90.00
#
_symmetry.space_group_name_H-M   'P 1'
#
loop_
_entity.id
_entity.type
_entity.pdbx_description
1 polymer ?
#
loop_
_entity_poly.entity_id
_entity_poly.type
_entity_poly.pdbx_seq_one_letter_code
_entity_poly.pdbx_strand_id
1 'polypeptide(L)'
;MRNKNPLLPALIFALCLSAAVLADVPPPSDYERVRLDLIIRTTEDLSDYRFFLDFYGDLREIEVKNKGETVIPPSGGGARYSNAAFYAVPRAELAEFGSDAAPETLTKIQQAIVAKKIPGAVRLFNHQFISERPKGSTPLPQIYTITRSGKSLVSQFGEPLPKGPAGDPPPADAPSDSLTSKGKLGLAVGGGLAAVLFLGVAGWLLIRRKSLK
;
A
#
# COMPACT_ATOMS: atom_id res chain seq x y z
N MET A 1 17.53 -24.17 -48.23
CA MET A 1 16.41 -24.82 -47.51
C MET A 1 16.03 -23.95 -46.32
N ARG A 2 14.79 -23.43 -46.28
CA ARG A 2 14.33 -22.41 -45.32
C ARG A 2 13.88 -23.13 -44.04
N ASN A 3 14.65 -23.06 -42.96
CA ASN A 3 14.29 -23.68 -41.67
C ASN A 3 13.02 -23.00 -41.12
N LYS A 4 11.90 -23.70 -41.21
CA LYS A 4 10.63 -23.31 -40.58
C LYS A 4 10.69 -23.78 -39.13
N ASN A 5 11.29 -22.98 -38.24
CA ASN A 5 11.24 -23.25 -36.79
C ASN A 5 9.94 -22.65 -36.23
N PRO A 6 8.89 -23.46 -35.94
CA PRO A 6 7.61 -22.97 -35.43
C PRO A 6 7.69 -22.46 -33.98
N LEU A 7 8.84 -22.62 -33.32
CA LEU A 7 9.07 -22.23 -31.93
C LEU A 7 9.09 -20.71 -31.73
N LEU A 8 9.56 -19.94 -32.72
CA LEU A 8 9.65 -18.49 -32.61
C LEU A 8 8.26 -17.79 -32.58
N PRO A 9 7.31 -18.09 -33.51
CA PRO A 9 5.98 -17.50 -33.43
C PRO A 9 5.19 -17.99 -32.21
N ALA A 10 5.39 -19.24 -31.77
CA ALA A 10 4.75 -19.77 -30.57
C ALA A 10 5.22 -19.07 -29.27
N LEU A 11 6.53 -18.76 -29.18
CA LEU A 11 7.09 -18.01 -28.06
C LEU A 11 6.56 -16.56 -28.02
N ILE A 12 6.48 -15.90 -29.19
CA ILE A 12 5.92 -14.54 -29.30
C ILE A 12 4.43 -14.54 -28.91
N PHE A 13 3.65 -15.53 -29.38
CA PHE A 13 2.23 -15.65 -29.02
C PHE A 13 2.02 -15.89 -27.52
N ALA A 14 2.86 -16.73 -26.89
CA ALA A 14 2.84 -16.96 -25.44
C ALA A 14 3.22 -15.69 -24.65
N LEU A 15 4.22 -14.93 -25.12
CA LEU A 15 4.59 -13.64 -24.52
C LEU A 15 3.46 -12.61 -24.64
N CYS A 16 2.79 -12.54 -25.80
CA CYS A 16 1.65 -11.64 -26.02
C CYS A 16 0.43 -12.01 -25.14
N LEU A 17 0.17 -13.29 -24.89
CA LEU A 17 -0.89 -13.74 -23.98
C LEU A 17 -0.58 -13.42 -22.50
N SER A 18 0.69 -13.42 -22.11
CA SER A 18 1.11 -13.08 -20.74
C SER A 18 1.11 -11.58 -20.43
N ALA A 19 1.10 -10.72 -21.46
CA ALA A 19 1.04 -9.27 -21.30
C ALA A 19 -0.40 -8.73 -21.09
N ALA A 20 -1.43 -9.58 -21.26
CA ALA A 20 -2.82 -9.15 -21.29
C ALA A 20 -3.50 -9.00 -19.91
N VAL A 21 -2.81 -9.26 -18.79
CA VAL A 21 -3.44 -9.26 -17.45
C VAL A 21 -2.73 -8.29 -16.49
N LEU A 22 -2.53 -7.06 -16.96
CA LEU A 22 -2.36 -5.88 -16.09
C LEU A 22 -3.48 -4.86 -16.33
N ALA A 23 -4.60 -5.31 -16.90
CA ALA A 23 -5.79 -4.49 -17.04
C ALA A 23 -6.51 -4.38 -15.68
N ASP A 24 -6.97 -3.17 -15.40
CA ASP A 24 -7.75 -2.83 -14.24
C ASP A 24 -9.07 -3.65 -14.24
N VAL A 25 -9.18 -4.65 -13.37
CA VAL A 25 -10.30 -5.61 -13.38
C VAL A 25 -11.57 -4.90 -12.89
N PRO A 26 -12.62 -4.74 -13.72
CA PRO A 26 -13.83 -4.06 -13.28
C PRO A 26 -14.45 -4.77 -12.07
N PRO A 27 -15.09 -4.02 -11.15
CA PRO A 27 -15.74 -4.62 -10.00
C PRO A 27 -16.88 -5.54 -10.46
N PRO A 28 -17.29 -6.51 -9.62
CA PRO A 28 -18.50 -7.31 -9.87
C PRO A 28 -19.73 -6.41 -10.14
N SER A 29 -20.73 -6.93 -10.87
CA SER A 29 -21.90 -6.14 -11.31
C SER A 29 -22.65 -5.44 -10.16
N ASP A 30 -22.65 -6.05 -8.97
CA ASP A 30 -23.38 -5.58 -7.81
C ASP A 30 -22.53 -4.67 -6.89
N TYR A 31 -21.28 -4.45 -7.30
CA TYR A 31 -20.31 -3.63 -6.59
C TYR A 31 -19.96 -2.40 -7.42
N GLU A 32 -19.51 -1.37 -6.72
CA GLU A 32 -18.92 -0.19 -7.32
C GLU A 32 -17.60 0.13 -6.64
N ARG A 33 -16.70 0.71 -7.42
CA ARG A 33 -15.45 1.24 -6.89
C ARG A 33 -15.68 2.64 -6.38
N VAL A 34 -15.28 2.85 -5.14
CA VAL A 34 -15.29 4.16 -4.50
C VAL A 34 -13.90 4.64 -4.20
N ARG A 35 -13.80 5.97 -4.22
CA ARG A 35 -12.63 6.72 -3.79
C ARG A 35 -12.86 7.14 -2.34
N LEU A 36 -11.96 6.75 -1.46
CA LEU A 36 -12.03 7.03 -0.04
C LEU A 36 -11.03 8.13 0.30
N ASP A 37 -11.48 9.11 1.06
CA ASP A 37 -10.59 10.13 1.62
C ASP A 37 -9.85 9.56 2.83
N LEU A 38 -8.61 9.97 2.99
CA LEU A 38 -7.86 9.75 4.22
C LEU A 38 -8.15 10.89 5.18
N ILE A 39 -8.72 10.57 6.34
CA ILE A 39 -8.97 11.56 7.40
C ILE A 39 -8.01 11.29 8.54
N ILE A 40 -7.18 12.30 8.84
CA ILE A 40 -6.23 12.28 9.94
C ILE A 40 -6.72 13.21 11.03
N ARG A 41 -6.84 12.70 12.24
CA ARG A 41 -7.17 13.48 13.43
C ARG A 41 -5.98 13.57 14.37
N THR A 42 -5.67 14.79 14.80
CA THR A 42 -4.63 15.08 15.78
C THR A 42 -5.25 15.77 17.00
N THR A 43 -4.84 15.36 18.21
CA THR A 43 -5.31 15.97 19.48
C THR A 43 -4.29 16.93 20.08
N GLU A 44 -3.05 16.87 19.61
CA GLU A 44 -1.89 17.58 20.15
C GLU A 44 -1.01 18.11 19.03
N ASP A 45 -0.15 19.08 19.36
CA ASP A 45 0.78 19.62 18.40
C ASP A 45 1.85 18.59 18.00
N LEU A 46 1.94 18.32 16.70
CA LEU A 46 2.88 17.41 16.06
C LEU A 46 3.80 18.14 15.08
N SER A 47 3.99 19.45 15.26
CA SER A 47 4.83 20.30 14.41
C SER A 47 6.31 19.89 14.40
N ASP A 48 6.79 19.13 15.38
CA ASP A 48 8.11 18.50 15.43
C ASP A 48 8.26 17.32 14.45
N TYR A 49 7.19 16.88 13.78
CA TYR A 49 7.21 15.88 12.73
C TYR A 49 6.90 16.48 11.35
N ARG A 50 7.40 15.82 10.31
CA ARG A 50 6.92 15.93 8.92
C ARG A 50 6.23 14.64 8.55
N PHE A 51 5.16 14.75 7.77
CA PHE A 51 4.31 13.63 7.41
C PHE A 51 4.39 13.34 5.93
N PHE A 52 4.40 12.06 5.57
CA PHE A 52 4.57 11.64 4.19
C PHE A 52 3.62 10.50 3.82
N LEU A 53 3.14 10.53 2.58
CA LEU A 53 2.48 9.41 1.92
C LEU A 53 3.43 8.78 0.90
N ASP A 54 3.66 7.48 1.03
CA ASP A 54 4.45 6.70 0.07
C ASP A 54 3.52 5.83 -0.79
N PHE A 55 3.43 6.17 -2.08
CA PHE A 55 2.69 5.43 -3.11
C PHE A 55 3.63 4.50 -3.89
N TYR A 56 4.22 3.52 -3.21
CA TYR A 56 5.15 2.56 -3.79
C TYR A 56 6.33 3.24 -4.51
N GLY A 57 7.03 4.12 -3.80
CA GLY A 57 8.21 4.83 -4.28
C GLY A 57 7.95 6.25 -4.78
N ASP A 58 6.69 6.69 -4.84
CA ASP A 58 6.34 8.11 -5.00
C ASP A 58 6.00 8.69 -3.62
N LEU A 59 6.99 9.33 -2.98
CA LEU A 59 6.86 9.92 -1.66
C LEU A 59 6.36 11.36 -1.80
N ARG A 60 5.28 11.69 -1.07
CA ARG A 60 4.71 13.04 -1.05
C ARG A 60 4.63 13.53 0.38
N GLU A 61 5.06 14.76 0.60
CA GLU A 61 4.86 15.42 1.88
C GLU A 61 3.42 15.90 2.02
N ILE A 62 2.88 15.75 3.22
CA ILE A 62 1.53 16.14 3.57
C ILE A 62 1.56 17.05 4.78
N GLU A 63 0.87 18.19 4.68
CA GLU A 63 0.67 19.07 5.81
C GLU A 63 -0.48 18.56 6.67
N VAL A 64 -0.16 18.17 7.90
CA VAL A 64 -1.15 17.74 8.90
C VAL A 64 -1.37 18.89 9.87
N LYS A 65 -2.65 19.18 10.17
CA LYS A 65 -2.99 20.23 11.13
C LYS A 65 -2.51 19.82 12.52
N ASN A 66 -2.02 20.79 13.28
CA ASN A 66 -1.57 20.56 14.65
C ASN A 66 -2.72 20.15 15.59
N LYS A 67 -3.97 20.53 15.29
CA LYS A 67 -5.16 20.04 16.01
C LYS A 67 -6.34 19.94 15.05
N GLY A 68 -7.15 18.90 15.24
CA GLY A 68 -8.37 18.68 14.47
C GLY A 68 -8.15 17.73 13.29
N GLU A 69 -8.97 17.90 12.25
CA GLU A 69 -9.01 16.99 11.11
C GLU A 69 -8.34 17.57 9.86
N THR A 70 -7.43 16.78 9.31
CA THR A 70 -6.88 16.94 7.96
C THR A 70 -7.52 15.90 7.05
N VAL A 71 -8.15 16.35 5.98
CA VAL A 71 -8.72 15.50 4.95
C VAL A 71 -7.78 15.50 3.74
N ILE A 72 -7.36 14.32 3.33
CA ILE A 72 -6.47 14.13 2.19
C ILE A 72 -7.26 13.34 1.14
N PRO A 73 -7.65 13.98 0.03
CA PRO A 73 -8.38 13.29 -1.01
C PRO A 73 -7.46 12.31 -1.76
N PRO A 74 -8.03 11.25 -2.35
CA PRO A 74 -7.29 10.34 -3.21
C PRO A 74 -6.67 11.12 -4.37
N SER A 75 -5.38 10.89 -4.60
CA SER A 75 -4.61 11.60 -5.62
C SER A 75 -4.09 10.63 -6.68
N GLY A 76 -4.00 11.07 -7.94
CA GLY A 76 -3.54 10.23 -9.05
C GLY A 76 -4.60 9.25 -9.59
N GLY A 77 -4.13 8.27 -10.38
CA GLY A 77 -4.99 7.28 -11.04
C GLY A 77 -4.28 5.95 -11.26
N GLY A 78 -5.07 4.88 -11.34
CA GLY A 78 -4.58 3.51 -11.51
C GLY A 78 -4.11 2.84 -10.21
N ALA A 79 -3.65 1.59 -10.34
CA ALA A 79 -3.31 0.73 -9.21
C ALA A 79 -2.23 1.30 -8.27
N ARG A 80 -1.30 2.11 -8.80
CA ARG A 80 -0.20 2.70 -8.01
C ARG A 80 -0.69 3.58 -6.86
N TYR A 81 -1.76 4.34 -7.09
CA TYR A 81 -2.29 5.29 -6.11
C TYR A 81 -3.51 4.75 -5.33
N SER A 82 -3.78 3.45 -5.45
CA SER A 82 -4.86 2.78 -4.71
C SER A 82 -4.58 2.66 -3.23
N ASN A 83 -3.30 2.63 -2.84
CA ASN A 83 -2.85 2.43 -1.48
C ASN A 83 -1.61 3.28 -1.20
N ALA A 84 -1.47 3.76 0.03
CA ALA A 84 -0.27 4.43 0.48
C ALA A 84 0.10 4.06 1.91
N ALA A 85 1.40 4.06 2.20
CA ALA A 85 1.90 4.02 3.56
C ALA A 85 2.06 5.44 4.10
N PHE A 86 1.50 5.70 5.28
CA PHE A 86 1.62 6.98 5.96
C PHE A 86 2.77 6.94 6.97
N TYR A 87 3.71 7.86 6.84
CA TYR A 87 4.89 7.97 7.68
C TYR A 87 4.89 9.28 8.44
N ALA A 88 5.41 9.23 9.67
CA ALA A 88 5.82 10.40 10.42
C ALA A 88 7.33 10.33 10.64
N VAL A 89 8.02 11.44 10.36
CA VAL A 89 9.47 11.54 10.48
C VAL A 89 9.82 12.78 11.30
N PRO A 90 10.65 12.66 12.35
CA PRO A 90 11.05 13.81 13.15
C PRO A 90 11.77 14.86 12.29
N ARG A 91 11.43 16.14 12.46
CA ARG A 91 12.06 17.24 11.70
C ARG A 91 13.56 17.33 11.93
N ALA A 92 14.00 17.07 13.17
CA ALA A 92 15.41 17.12 13.54
C ALA A 92 16.26 16.17 12.67
N GLU A 93 15.73 14.99 12.38
CA GLU A 93 16.40 13.94 11.60
C GLU A 93 16.34 14.19 10.09
N LEU A 94 15.49 15.12 9.64
CA LEU A 94 15.37 15.51 8.23
C LEU A 94 16.28 16.67 7.84
N ALA A 95 16.91 17.35 8.80
CA ALA A 95 17.79 18.49 8.54
C ALA A 95 18.93 18.14 7.57
N GLU A 96 19.44 16.90 7.62
CA GLU A 96 20.51 16.40 6.75
C GLU A 96 20.08 16.24 5.28
N PHE A 97 18.79 16.08 5.02
CA PHE A 97 18.25 15.87 3.67
C PHE A 97 17.83 17.18 2.99
N GLY A 98 17.70 18.26 3.77
CA GLY A 98 17.24 19.56 3.32
C GLY A 98 15.81 19.89 3.77
N SER A 99 15.53 21.20 3.85
CA SER A 99 14.26 21.74 4.31
C SER A 99 13.15 21.65 3.25
N ASP A 100 13.54 21.59 1.98
CA ASP A 100 12.63 21.79 0.86
C ASP A 100 11.94 20.49 0.44
N ALA A 101 10.67 20.59 0.04
CA ALA A 101 9.89 19.48 -0.50
C ALA A 101 10.19 19.21 -2.00
N ALA A 102 11.43 19.45 -2.44
CA ALA A 102 11.84 19.25 -3.82
C ALA A 102 11.83 17.75 -4.20
N PRO A 103 11.52 17.38 -5.45
CA PRO A 103 11.42 15.96 -5.87
C PRO A 103 12.69 15.14 -5.58
N GLU A 104 13.87 15.73 -5.76
CA GLU A 104 15.15 15.06 -5.48
C GLU A 104 15.35 14.79 -3.99
N THR A 105 14.96 15.74 -3.14
CA THR A 105 14.98 15.61 -1.69
C THR A 105 14.02 14.52 -1.23
N LEU A 106 12.79 14.52 -1.74
CA LEU A 106 11.80 13.48 -1.43
C LEU A 106 12.27 12.10 -1.84
N THR A 107 12.96 11.98 -2.98
CA THR A 107 13.55 10.70 -3.42
C THR A 107 14.62 10.21 -2.44
N LYS A 108 15.50 11.09 -1.96
CA LYS A 108 16.53 10.72 -0.95
C LYS A 108 15.89 10.32 0.38
N ILE A 109 14.89 11.06 0.84
CA ILE A 109 14.13 10.74 2.06
C ILE A 109 13.45 9.38 1.91
N GLN A 110 12.80 9.12 0.77
CA GLN A 110 12.14 7.85 0.47
C GLN A 110 13.12 6.67 0.57
N GLN A 111 14.30 6.80 -0.05
CA GLN A 111 15.34 5.78 0.01
C GLN A 111 15.83 5.55 1.44
N ALA A 112 15.98 6.61 2.23
CA ALA A 112 16.41 6.53 3.62
C ALA A 112 15.34 5.91 4.54
N ILE A 113 14.05 6.19 4.33
CA ILE A 113 12.94 5.54 5.03
C ILE A 113 12.93 4.03 4.72
N VAL A 114 13.00 3.65 3.44
CA VAL A 114 13.03 2.23 3.03
C VAL A 114 14.25 1.51 3.60
N ALA A 115 15.41 2.17 3.59
CA ALA A 115 16.64 1.63 4.17
C ALA A 115 16.67 1.68 5.71
N LYS A 116 15.62 2.21 6.37
CA LYS A 116 15.53 2.41 7.82
C LYS A 116 16.70 3.20 8.41
N LYS A 117 17.20 4.17 7.65
CA LYS A 117 18.35 5.00 8.01
C LYS A 117 17.99 6.26 8.78
N ILE A 118 16.72 6.64 8.83
CA ILE A 118 16.24 7.81 9.58
C ILE A 118 15.79 7.37 10.97
N PRO A 119 16.52 7.71 12.05
CA PRO A 119 16.10 7.42 13.41
C PRO A 119 14.72 8.02 13.71
N GLY A 120 13.88 7.31 14.46
CA GLY A 120 12.57 7.82 14.86
C GLY A 120 11.54 7.98 13.73
N ALA A 121 11.86 7.62 12.48
CA ALA A 121 10.87 7.50 11.42
C ALA A 121 9.93 6.33 11.69
N VAL A 122 8.63 6.59 11.69
CA VAL A 122 7.59 5.60 12.03
C VAL A 122 6.59 5.50 10.90
N ARG A 123 6.33 4.26 10.45
CA ARG A 123 5.16 3.95 9.62
C ARG A 123 3.95 3.86 10.53
N LEU A 124 3.00 4.76 10.35
CA LEU A 124 1.81 4.85 11.20
C LEU A 124 0.72 3.86 10.77
N PHE A 125 0.37 3.85 9.49
CA PHE A 125 -0.65 2.95 8.93
C PHE A 125 -0.51 2.84 7.41
N ASN A 126 -1.30 1.95 6.81
CA ASN A 126 -1.59 1.96 5.39
C ASN A 126 -3.02 2.39 5.18
N HIS A 127 -3.24 3.21 4.17
CA HIS A 127 -4.57 3.65 3.77
C HIS A 127 -4.87 3.18 2.35
N GLN A 128 -6.10 2.72 2.16
CA GLN A 128 -6.64 2.29 0.89
C GLN A 128 -7.58 3.37 0.34
N PHE A 129 -7.10 4.09 -0.66
CA PHE A 129 -7.81 5.17 -1.33
C PHE A 129 -8.88 4.67 -2.33
N ILE A 130 -8.80 3.41 -2.76
CA ILE A 130 -9.76 2.80 -3.68
C ILE A 130 -10.26 1.49 -3.08
N SER A 131 -11.57 1.39 -2.86
CA SER A 131 -12.22 0.20 -2.33
C SER A 131 -13.44 -0.18 -3.16
N GLU A 132 -13.84 -1.45 -3.09
CA GLU A 132 -15.06 -1.96 -3.71
C GLU A 132 -16.13 -2.16 -2.64
N ARG A 133 -17.35 -1.77 -2.97
CA ARG A 133 -18.49 -1.88 -2.05
C ARG A 133 -19.77 -2.27 -2.78
N PRO A 134 -20.77 -2.84 -2.09
CA PRO A 134 -22.10 -3.04 -2.67
C PRO A 134 -22.72 -1.71 -3.11
N LYS A 135 -23.34 -1.70 -4.29
CA LYS A 135 -24.07 -0.51 -4.79
C LYS A 135 -25.15 -0.08 -3.80
N GLY A 136 -25.28 1.23 -3.61
CA GLY A 136 -26.25 1.81 -2.67
C GLY A 136 -25.82 1.83 -1.20
N SER A 137 -24.64 1.31 -0.85
CA SER A 137 -24.06 1.49 0.49
C SER A 137 -23.44 2.88 0.66
N THR A 138 -23.36 3.39 1.90
CA THR A 138 -22.66 4.64 2.23
C THR A 138 -21.20 4.36 2.56
N PRO A 139 -20.22 5.14 2.07
CA PRO A 139 -18.83 4.83 2.32
C PRO A 139 -18.52 5.27 3.75
N LEU A 140 -17.96 4.37 4.55
CA LEU A 140 -17.52 4.74 5.89
C LEU A 140 -16.26 5.59 5.80
N PRO A 141 -16.19 6.73 6.51
CA PRO A 141 -14.99 7.54 6.55
C PRO A 141 -13.85 6.75 7.20
N GLN A 142 -12.66 6.79 6.61
CA GLN A 142 -11.47 6.17 7.19
C GLN A 142 -10.71 7.20 8.03
N ILE A 143 -11.02 7.23 9.33
CA ILE A 143 -10.44 8.17 10.28
C ILE A 143 -9.32 7.50 11.08
N TYR A 144 -8.14 8.12 11.06
CA TYR A 144 -6.97 7.72 11.83
C TYR A 144 -6.64 8.79 12.85
N THR A 145 -6.63 8.43 14.13
CA THR A 145 -6.20 9.34 15.19
C THR A 145 -4.72 9.11 15.48
N ILE A 146 -3.92 10.16 15.41
CA ILE A 146 -2.47 10.13 15.70
C ILE A 146 -2.25 10.74 17.09
N THR A 147 -1.53 10.02 17.93
CA THR A 147 -1.18 10.43 19.29
C THR A 147 0.27 10.04 19.62
N ARG A 148 0.88 10.76 20.56
CA ARG A 148 2.18 10.41 21.13
C ARG A 148 2.05 9.25 22.11
N SER A 149 2.97 8.32 21.96
CA SER A 149 3.23 7.26 22.94
C SER A 149 4.70 7.32 23.31
N GLY A 150 5.00 8.01 24.42
CA GLY A 150 6.37 8.30 24.85
C GLY A 150 7.11 9.20 23.85
N LYS A 151 8.21 8.70 23.28
CA LYS A 151 9.06 9.42 22.30
C LYS A 151 8.68 9.16 20.84
N SER A 152 7.57 8.47 20.60
CA SER A 152 7.14 8.03 19.27
C SER A 152 5.69 8.39 19.02
N LEU A 153 5.26 8.31 17.76
CA LEU A 153 3.86 8.43 17.37
C LEU A 153 3.23 7.05 17.16
N VAL A 154 1.96 6.94 17.52
CA VAL A 154 1.11 5.78 17.25
C VAL A 154 -0.17 6.24 16.57
N SER A 155 -0.75 5.35 15.77
CA SER A 155 -2.04 5.59 15.13
C SER A 155 -3.09 4.61 15.65
N GLN A 156 -4.32 5.06 15.73
CA GLN A 156 -5.48 4.23 16.02
C GLN A 156 -6.52 4.46 14.93
N PHE A 157 -7.00 3.37 14.32
CA PHE A 157 -8.16 3.40 13.47
C PHE A 157 -9.41 3.42 14.35
N GLY A 158 -10.33 4.36 14.14
CA GLY A 158 -11.49 4.48 15.01
C GLY A 158 -12.55 5.41 14.48
N GLU A 159 -13.76 5.21 15.00
CA GLU A 159 -14.93 6.06 14.73
C GLU A 159 -14.71 7.52 15.17
N PRO A 160 -15.48 8.48 14.62
CA PRO A 160 -15.45 9.85 15.10
C PRO A 160 -15.59 9.91 16.62
N LEU A 161 -14.76 10.73 17.29
CA LEU A 161 -14.80 10.88 18.75
C LEU A 161 -16.25 11.20 19.15
N PRO A 162 -16.79 10.56 20.20
CA PRO A 162 -18.10 10.92 20.70
C PRO A 162 -18.05 12.39 21.13
N LYS A 163 -18.95 13.21 20.58
CA LYS A 163 -19.25 14.52 21.15
C LYS A 163 -19.79 14.27 22.57
N GLY A 164 -18.99 14.45 23.62
CA GLY A 164 -19.50 14.36 24.99
C GLY A 164 -20.34 15.59 25.37
N PRO A 165 -20.98 15.61 26.55
CA PRO A 165 -21.39 14.49 27.41
C PRO A 165 -22.92 14.53 27.70
N ALA A 166 -23.58 13.37 27.76
CA ALA A 166 -24.85 13.23 28.50
C ALA A 166 -25.10 11.76 28.84
N GLY A 167 -25.18 11.47 30.15
CA GLY A 167 -25.78 10.26 30.69
C GLY A 167 -24.79 9.17 31.12
N ASP A 168 -24.83 8.83 32.40
CA ASP A 168 -24.06 7.79 33.08
C ASP A 168 -24.13 6.39 32.40
N PRO A 169 -23.09 5.55 32.54
CA PRO A 169 -23.03 4.25 31.88
C PRO A 169 -23.81 3.18 32.67
N PRO A 170 -24.50 2.23 32.02
CA PRO A 170 -24.82 0.97 32.67
C PRO A 170 -23.62 0.00 32.56
N PRO A 171 -23.42 -0.89 33.55
CA PRO A 171 -22.23 -1.74 33.60
C PRO A 171 -22.40 -3.05 32.82
N ALA A 172 -21.23 -3.50 32.36
CA ALA A 172 -20.76 -4.89 32.25
C ALA A 172 -21.25 -5.80 31.11
N ASP A 173 -20.22 -6.43 30.52
CA ASP A 173 -20.15 -7.76 29.92
C ASP A 173 -20.58 -7.96 28.46
N ALA A 174 -19.58 -7.89 27.55
CA ALA A 174 -19.40 -8.91 26.53
C ALA A 174 -17.92 -8.95 26.05
N PRO A 175 -17.36 -10.14 25.82
CA PRO A 175 -15.92 -10.36 25.63
C PRO A 175 -15.42 -9.89 24.26
N SER A 176 -14.20 -9.39 24.26
CA SER A 176 -13.39 -9.09 23.09
C SER A 176 -12.96 -10.37 22.37
N ASP A 177 -13.69 -10.76 21.32
CA ASP A 177 -13.25 -11.77 20.37
C ASP A 177 -12.31 -11.14 19.33
N SER A 178 -11.01 -11.21 19.63
CA SER A 178 -9.95 -10.98 18.66
C SER A 178 -9.89 -12.16 17.68
N LEU A 179 -10.57 -12.05 16.55
CA LEU A 179 -10.36 -12.98 15.42
C LEU A 179 -9.02 -12.69 14.75
N THR A 180 -7.98 -13.39 15.22
CA THR A 180 -6.75 -13.60 14.47
C THR A 180 -7.04 -14.40 13.20
N SER A 181 -7.17 -13.74 12.06
CA SER A 181 -7.15 -14.39 10.75
C SER A 181 -5.70 -14.76 10.37
N LYS A 182 -5.16 -15.79 11.02
CA LYS A 182 -4.07 -16.59 10.43
C LYS A 182 -4.67 -17.39 9.27
N GLY A 183 -4.48 -16.92 8.04
CA GLY A 183 -5.04 -17.58 6.86
C GLY A 183 -4.30 -17.27 5.57
N LYS A 184 -3.15 -17.94 5.38
CA LYS A 184 -2.55 -18.35 4.10
C LYS A 184 -2.69 -17.37 2.91
N LEU A 185 -1.69 -16.51 2.74
CA LEU A 185 -1.41 -15.85 1.46
C LEU A 185 0.09 -15.98 1.17
N GLY A 186 0.46 -17.19 0.76
CA GLY A 186 1.85 -17.57 0.50
C GLY A 186 1.90 -18.77 -0.46
N LEU A 187 1.17 -18.69 -1.57
CA LEU A 187 1.15 -19.72 -2.62
C LEU A 187 0.53 -19.15 -3.91
N ALA A 188 1.17 -18.15 -4.50
CA ALA A 188 0.82 -17.70 -5.85
C ALA A 188 2.01 -17.21 -6.69
N VAL A 189 3.14 -16.84 -6.06
CA VAL A 189 4.32 -16.34 -6.80
C VAL A 189 5.36 -17.45 -7.08
N GLY A 190 5.30 -18.59 -6.39
CA GLY A 190 6.28 -19.70 -6.56
C GLY A 190 6.00 -20.66 -7.72
N GLY A 191 4.73 -20.80 -8.14
CA GLY A 191 4.34 -21.79 -9.15
C GLY A 191 4.81 -21.44 -10.58
N GLY A 192 4.79 -20.15 -10.94
CA GLY A 192 5.20 -19.70 -12.28
C GLY A 192 6.70 -19.90 -12.54
N LEU A 193 7.54 -19.65 -11.53
CA LEU A 193 9.00 -19.76 -11.66
C LEU A 193 9.44 -21.22 -11.78
N ALA A 194 8.80 -22.14 -11.05
CA ALA A 194 9.04 -23.57 -11.16
C ALA A 194 8.64 -24.13 -12.54
N ALA A 195 7.51 -23.68 -13.10
CA ALA A 195 7.05 -24.12 -14.43
C ALA A 195 8.00 -23.65 -15.56
N VAL A 196 8.51 -22.42 -15.48
CA VAL A 196 9.47 -21.87 -16.45
C VAL A 196 10.82 -22.62 -16.38
N LEU A 197 11.31 -22.93 -15.17
CA LEU A 197 12.52 -23.73 -14.99
C LEU A 197 12.35 -25.16 -15.52
N PHE A 198 11.21 -25.80 -15.27
CA PHE A 198 10.93 -27.14 -15.81
C PHE A 198 10.88 -27.16 -17.34
N LEU A 199 10.24 -26.18 -17.97
CA LEU A 199 10.22 -26.06 -19.43
C LEU A 199 11.60 -25.76 -20.02
N GLY A 200 12.41 -24.93 -19.35
CA GLY A 200 13.78 -24.65 -19.75
C GLY A 200 14.67 -25.90 -19.72
N VAL A 201 14.62 -26.69 -18.63
CA VAL A 201 15.39 -27.93 -18.48
C VAL A 201 14.93 -29.01 -19.47
N ALA A 202 13.62 -29.19 -19.64
CA ALA A 202 13.08 -30.14 -20.60
C ALA A 202 13.46 -29.78 -22.05
N GLY A 203 13.39 -28.49 -22.41
CA GLY A 203 13.82 -27.99 -23.71
C GLY A 203 15.32 -28.23 -23.96
N TRP A 204 16.17 -27.97 -22.96
CA TRP A 204 17.61 -28.19 -23.06
C TRP A 204 17.97 -29.67 -23.25
N LEU A 205 17.33 -30.57 -22.50
CA LEU A 205 17.55 -32.03 -22.63
C LEU A 205 17.16 -32.56 -24.01
N LEU A 206 16.07 -32.05 -24.60
CA LEU A 206 15.63 -32.46 -25.93
C LEU A 206 16.58 -31.96 -27.05
N ILE A 207 17.13 -30.76 -26.90
CA ILE A 207 18.13 -30.22 -27.83
C ILE A 207 19.44 -31.03 -27.72
N ARG A 208 19.90 -31.32 -26.50
CA ARG A 208 21.13 -32.09 -26.28
C ARG A 208 21.04 -33.51 -26.85
N ARG A 209 19.86 -34.14 -26.74
CA ARG A 209 19.62 -35.49 -27.27
C ARG A 209 19.60 -35.55 -28.80
N LYS A 210 19.26 -34.44 -29.48
CA LYS A 210 19.34 -34.34 -30.95
C LYS A 210 20.74 -34.00 -31.47
N SER A 211 21.59 -33.39 -30.64
CA SER A 211 22.99 -33.08 -30.99
C SER A 211 23.95 -34.27 -30.82
N LEU A 212 23.49 -35.36 -30.22
CA LEU A 212 24.27 -36.60 -29.98
C LEU A 212 23.87 -37.73 -30.95
N LYS A 213 23.11 -37.43 -32.00
CA LYS A 213 22.85 -38.30 -33.16
C LYS A 213 23.32 -37.60 -34.42
#